data_AF-K2RPV7-F1
#
_entry.id   AF-K2RPV7-F1
#
_cell.length_a   1.000
_cell.length_b   1.000
_cell.length_c   1.000
_cell.angle_alpha   90.00
_cell.angle_beta   90.00
_cell.angle_gamma   90.00
#
_symmetry.space_group_name_H-M   'P 1'
#
loop_
_entity.id
_entity.type
_entity.pdbx_description
1 polymer ?
#
loop_
_entity_poly.entity_id
_entity_poly.type
_entity_poly.pdbx_seq_one_letter_code
_entity_poly.pdbx_strand_id
1 'polypeptide(L)'
;MKFLDSITSTSTSTSASPTNATTMSSSPLLTPGRLLLTLVALVTSTGCFIADWNETHIYNPTWTAHAKFHNGQTMSMGALLGVAALWYLYAPPSPRTASKEESKNSEMQNLKTVVLLDALYWVTQASAYAYPGSEAFDPIPGREEVVQDWLLQAKLEAVLLGMVGVGWWLESRRILAA
;
A
#
# COMPACT_ATOMS: atom_id res chain seq x y z
N MET A 1 -45.86 70.75 -33.52
CA MET A 1 -44.45 71.10 -33.21
C MET A 1 -44.30 71.11 -31.69
N LYS A 2 -44.06 69.93 -31.10
CA LYS A 2 -43.71 69.69 -29.68
C LYS A 2 -42.92 68.37 -29.60
N PHE A 3 -41.93 68.41 -28.71
CA PHE A 3 -40.83 67.49 -28.35
C PHE A 3 -41.17 66.03 -28.00
N LEU A 4 -40.08 65.23 -27.83
CA LEU A 4 -39.90 63.93 -27.13
C LEU A 4 -39.81 62.72 -28.10
N ASP A 5 -38.84 61.78 -28.08
CA ASP A 5 -37.73 61.48 -27.16
C ASP A 5 -36.58 60.74 -27.86
N SER A 6 -35.38 60.94 -27.31
CA SER A 6 -34.13 60.24 -27.59
C SER A 6 -34.08 58.90 -26.86
N ILE A 7 -33.78 57.80 -27.55
CA ILE A 7 -33.27 56.57 -26.93
C ILE A 7 -32.11 56.03 -27.79
N THR A 8 -30.89 56.37 -27.40
CA THR A 8 -29.66 55.75 -27.88
C THR A 8 -29.46 54.44 -27.09
N SER A 9 -29.65 53.30 -27.74
CA SER A 9 -29.28 52.00 -27.20
C SER A 9 -27.76 51.88 -27.19
N THR A 10 -27.16 51.85 -25.99
CA THR A 10 -25.73 51.58 -25.80
C THR A 10 -25.61 50.12 -25.35
N SER A 11 -25.22 49.23 -26.26
CA SER A 11 -24.90 47.85 -25.94
C SER A 11 -23.49 47.76 -25.36
N THR A 12 -23.38 47.76 -24.03
CA THR A 12 -22.16 47.33 -23.34
C THR A 12 -21.97 45.83 -23.53
N SER A 13 -21.04 45.43 -24.41
CA SER A 13 -20.53 44.07 -24.47
C SER A 13 -19.59 43.83 -23.29
N THR A 14 -20.08 43.18 -22.25
CA THR A 14 -19.24 42.62 -21.18
C THR A 14 -18.45 41.45 -21.76
N SER A 15 -17.18 41.70 -22.07
CA SER A 15 -16.18 40.67 -22.34
C SER A 15 -15.99 39.84 -21.06
N ALA A 16 -16.57 38.65 -21.04
CA ALA A 16 -16.26 37.64 -20.04
C ALA A 16 -14.82 37.17 -20.26
N SER A 17 -13.94 37.44 -19.29
CA SER A 17 -12.59 36.87 -19.26
C SER A 17 -12.66 35.35 -19.32
N PRO A 18 -11.79 34.68 -20.11
CA PRO A 18 -11.70 33.23 -20.09
C PRO A 18 -11.24 32.80 -18.69
N THR A 19 -12.10 32.04 -18.02
CA THR A 19 -11.76 31.31 -16.81
C THR A 19 -10.56 30.43 -17.11
N ASN A 20 -9.41 30.78 -16.52
CA ASN A 20 -8.25 29.90 -16.47
C ASN A 20 -8.68 28.61 -15.78
N ALA A 21 -8.98 27.58 -16.59
CA ALA A 21 -9.15 26.23 -16.11
C ALA A 21 -7.81 25.78 -15.54
N THR A 22 -7.64 25.95 -14.22
CA THR A 22 -6.53 25.40 -13.46
C THR A 22 -6.46 23.91 -13.75
N THR A 23 -5.46 23.52 -14.54
CA THR A 23 -5.21 22.14 -14.93
C THR A 23 -4.87 21.39 -13.65
N MET A 24 -5.79 20.55 -13.19
CA MET A 24 -5.61 19.74 -11.98
C MET A 24 -4.48 18.75 -12.23
N SER A 25 -3.36 18.90 -11.53
CA SER A 25 -2.32 17.87 -11.49
C SER A 25 -2.80 16.78 -10.54
N SER A 26 -3.37 15.71 -11.08
CA SER A 26 -3.60 14.48 -10.33
C SER A 26 -2.26 13.80 -10.07
N SER A 27 -2.06 13.27 -8.85
CA SER A 27 -0.89 12.43 -8.57
C SER A 27 -0.86 11.26 -9.56
N PRO A 28 0.29 10.96 -10.18
CA PRO A 28 0.41 9.84 -11.10
C PRO A 28 0.04 8.54 -10.39
N LEU A 29 -0.89 7.78 -10.98
CA LEU A 29 -1.38 6.52 -10.41
C LEU A 29 -0.29 5.45 -10.32
N LEU A 30 0.68 5.50 -11.24
CA LEU A 30 1.77 4.53 -11.31
C LEU A 30 3.11 5.28 -11.28
N THR A 31 3.79 5.20 -10.15
CA THR A 31 5.16 5.66 -9.94
C THR A 31 6.04 4.48 -9.55
N PRO A 32 7.37 4.55 -9.71
CA PRO A 32 8.25 3.48 -9.25
C PRO A 32 8.08 3.17 -7.76
N GLY A 33 7.88 4.19 -6.92
CA GLY A 33 7.67 3.99 -5.48
C GLY A 33 6.34 3.32 -5.16
N ARG A 34 5.24 3.74 -5.81
CA ARG A 34 3.93 3.06 -5.68
C ARG A 34 4.01 1.62 -6.18
N LEU A 35 4.68 1.37 -7.30
CA LEU A 35 4.84 0.00 -7.84
C LEU A 35 5.51 -0.93 -6.83
N LEU A 36 6.58 -0.50 -6.18
CA LEU A 36 7.25 -1.30 -5.15
C LEU A 36 6.32 -1.61 -3.97
N LEU A 37 5.62 -0.60 -3.45
CA LEU A 37 4.68 -0.78 -2.33
C LEU A 37 3.49 -1.66 -2.73
N THR A 38 2.96 -1.51 -3.95
CA THR A 38 1.92 -2.40 -4.48
C THR A 38 2.38 -3.85 -4.54
N LEU A 39 3.61 -4.10 -5.03
CA LEU A 39 4.15 -5.45 -5.09
C LEU A 39 4.28 -6.06 -3.70
N VAL A 40 4.78 -5.29 -2.72
CA VAL A 40 4.86 -5.77 -1.33
C VAL A 40 3.47 -6.07 -0.79
N ALA A 41 2.50 -5.17 -0.94
CA ALA A 41 1.14 -5.37 -0.45
C ALA A 41 0.45 -6.60 -1.08
N LEU A 42 0.71 -6.88 -2.37
CA LEU A 42 0.23 -8.09 -3.04
C LEU A 42 0.88 -9.36 -2.48
N VAL A 43 2.20 -9.34 -2.27
CA VAL A 43 2.92 -10.47 -1.65
C VAL A 43 2.44 -10.68 -0.21
N THR A 44 2.29 -9.62 0.59
CA THR A 44 1.77 -9.70 1.96
C THR A 44 0.35 -10.28 1.98
N SER A 45 -0.52 -9.87 1.05
CA SER A 45 -1.92 -10.31 1.04
C SER A 45 -2.15 -11.73 0.53
N THR A 46 -1.31 -12.23 -0.37
CA THR A 46 -1.53 -13.52 -1.04
C THR A 46 -0.44 -14.56 -0.75
N GLY A 47 0.76 -14.12 -0.37
CA GLY A 47 1.94 -14.96 -0.19
C GLY A 47 1.72 -16.08 0.82
N CYS A 48 1.09 -15.80 1.95
CA CYS A 48 0.78 -16.81 2.97
C CYS A 48 -0.20 -17.87 2.44
N PHE A 49 -1.18 -17.48 1.62
CA PHE A 49 -2.08 -18.47 1.01
C PHE A 49 -1.36 -19.35 -0.01
N ILE A 50 -0.41 -18.80 -0.75
CA ILE A 50 0.39 -19.56 -1.70
C ILE A 50 1.36 -20.51 -0.96
N ALA A 51 2.00 -20.03 0.10
CA ALA A 51 3.00 -20.77 0.86
C ALA A 51 2.40 -21.81 1.82
N ASP A 52 1.24 -21.53 2.41
CA ASP A 52 0.75 -22.29 3.57
C ASP A 52 -0.47 -23.17 3.23
N TRP A 53 -1.12 -22.96 2.08
CA TRP A 53 -2.29 -23.74 1.68
C TRP A 53 -1.91 -25.08 1.02
N ASN A 54 -1.12 -25.90 1.72
CA ASN A 54 -0.64 -27.18 1.22
C ASN A 54 -0.29 -28.18 2.34
N GLU A 55 0.20 -29.36 1.94
CA GLU A 55 0.57 -30.50 2.79
C GLU A 55 1.73 -30.24 3.76
N THR A 56 2.54 -29.20 3.53
CA THR A 56 3.66 -28.85 4.42
C THR A 56 3.22 -27.95 5.58
N HIS A 57 2.06 -27.29 5.46
CA HIS A 57 1.53 -26.31 6.42
C HIS A 57 0.11 -26.69 6.89
N ILE A 58 -0.94 -26.03 6.37
CA ILE A 58 -2.30 -26.17 6.92
C ILE A 58 -2.83 -27.62 6.90
N TYR A 59 -2.37 -28.44 5.94
CA TYR A 59 -2.71 -29.85 5.83
C TYR A 59 -1.67 -30.81 6.43
N ASN A 60 -0.60 -30.29 7.03
CA ASN A 60 0.43 -31.12 7.67
C ASN A 60 -0.18 -31.93 8.83
N PRO A 61 -0.10 -33.27 8.82
CA PRO A 61 -0.69 -34.08 9.87
C PRO A 61 0.07 -34.03 11.21
N THR A 62 1.33 -33.57 11.25
CA THR A 62 2.12 -33.48 12.49
C THR A 62 1.81 -32.20 13.27
N TRP A 63 1.31 -31.17 12.62
CA TRP A 63 0.90 -29.93 13.26
C TRP A 63 -0.31 -30.14 14.16
N THR A 64 -0.20 -29.68 15.40
CA THR A 64 -1.33 -29.65 16.33
C THR A 64 -2.45 -28.75 15.79
N ALA A 65 -3.70 -29.00 16.22
CA ALA A 65 -4.83 -28.18 15.82
C ALA A 65 -4.63 -26.67 16.12
N HIS A 66 -3.92 -26.35 17.20
CA HIS A 66 -3.64 -24.97 17.60
C HIS A 66 -2.61 -24.28 16.70
N ALA A 67 -1.59 -25.00 16.23
CA ALA A 67 -0.64 -24.47 15.25
C ALA A 67 -1.36 -24.08 13.94
N LYS A 68 -2.28 -24.93 13.46
CA LYS A 68 -3.12 -24.65 12.28
C LYS A 68 -4.03 -23.44 12.48
N PHE A 69 -4.57 -23.25 13.68
CA PHE A 69 -5.34 -22.06 14.02
C PHE A 69 -4.50 -20.79 13.88
N HIS A 70 -3.29 -20.78 14.45
CA HIS A 70 -2.38 -19.64 14.33
C HIS A 70 -1.88 -19.42 12.89
N ASN A 71 -1.71 -20.47 12.08
CA ASN A 71 -1.45 -20.32 10.65
C ASN A 71 -2.63 -19.65 9.95
N GLY A 72 -3.87 -20.10 10.17
CA GLY A 72 -5.05 -19.45 9.58
C GLY A 72 -5.17 -17.98 9.99
N GLN A 73 -4.80 -17.67 11.24
CA GLN A 73 -4.71 -16.30 11.75
C GLN A 73 -3.66 -15.48 10.99
N THR A 74 -2.43 -15.97 10.80
CA THR A 74 -1.37 -15.22 10.09
C THR A 74 -1.69 -15.03 8.61
N MET A 75 -2.27 -16.03 7.94
CA MET A 75 -2.74 -15.92 6.56
C MET A 75 -3.79 -14.81 6.42
N SER A 76 -4.80 -14.82 7.29
CA SER A 76 -5.87 -13.81 7.29
C SER A 76 -5.32 -12.42 7.62
N MET A 77 -4.36 -12.33 8.54
CA MET A 77 -3.71 -11.07 8.89
C MET A 77 -2.92 -10.48 7.72
N GLY A 78 -2.14 -11.30 7.00
CA GLY A 78 -1.44 -10.89 5.78
C GLY A 78 -2.40 -10.34 4.73
N ALA A 79 -3.49 -11.07 4.44
CA ALA A 79 -4.56 -10.65 3.53
C ALA A 79 -5.10 -9.25 3.87
N LEU A 80 -5.50 -9.04 5.13
CA LEU A 80 -6.09 -7.78 5.57
C LEU A 80 -5.07 -6.63 5.57
N LEU A 81 -3.82 -6.87 5.99
CA LEU A 81 -2.77 -5.85 5.99
C LEU A 81 -2.44 -5.38 4.57
N GLY A 82 -2.25 -6.31 3.63
CA GLY A 82 -1.96 -5.96 2.23
C GLY A 82 -3.12 -5.24 1.54
N VAL A 83 -4.38 -5.67 1.77
CA VAL A 83 -5.56 -4.95 1.26
C VAL A 83 -5.67 -3.55 1.85
N ALA A 84 -5.43 -3.39 3.15
CA ALA A 84 -5.44 -2.08 3.80
C ALA A 84 -4.31 -1.18 3.27
N ALA A 85 -3.10 -1.71 3.05
CA ALA A 85 -2.00 -0.98 2.44
C ALA A 85 -2.37 -0.49 1.03
N LEU A 86 -2.93 -1.35 0.18
CA LEU A 86 -3.42 -0.94 -1.15
C LEU A 86 -4.51 0.14 -1.06
N TRP A 87 -5.43 0.01 -0.11
CA TRP A 87 -6.48 1.01 0.11
C TRP A 87 -5.89 2.39 0.43
N TYR A 88 -4.94 2.49 1.35
CA TYR A 88 -4.30 3.77 1.70
C TYR A 88 -3.40 4.30 0.58
N LEU A 89 -2.72 3.42 -0.16
CA LEU A 89 -1.84 3.80 -1.27
C LEU A 89 -2.62 4.47 -2.42
N TYR A 90 -3.85 4.02 -2.64
CA TYR A 90 -4.74 4.52 -3.69
C TYR A 90 -5.95 5.30 -3.14
N ALA A 91 -5.91 5.69 -1.87
CA ALA A 91 -6.98 6.44 -1.25
C ALA A 91 -7.25 7.76 -2.00
N PRO A 92 -8.51 8.22 -2.06
CA PRO A 92 -8.85 9.45 -2.74
C PRO A 92 -8.03 10.65 -2.23
N PRO A 93 -7.66 11.59 -3.12
CA PRO A 93 -6.93 12.78 -2.72
C PRO A 93 -7.75 13.65 -1.77
N SER A 94 -7.04 14.52 -1.04
CA SER A 94 -7.62 15.53 -0.14
C SER A 94 -8.77 16.31 -0.81
N PRO A 95 -9.79 16.78 -0.05
CA PRO A 95 -10.91 17.53 -0.62
C PRO A 95 -10.46 18.67 -1.54
N ARG A 96 -11.24 18.96 -2.59
CA ARG A 96 -10.91 20.00 -3.60
C ARG A 96 -10.66 21.39 -3.03
N THR A 97 -11.11 21.66 -1.81
CA THR A 97 -10.92 22.93 -1.10
C THR A 97 -9.64 22.98 -0.26
N ALA A 98 -8.93 21.86 -0.12
CA ALA A 98 -7.71 21.79 0.65
C ALA A 98 -6.59 22.59 -0.02
N SER A 99 -5.80 23.27 0.80
CA SER A 99 -4.55 23.88 0.38
C SER A 99 -3.58 22.81 -0.14
N LYS A 100 -2.57 23.25 -0.90
CA LYS A 100 -1.48 22.37 -1.34
C LYS A 100 -0.78 21.69 -0.17
N GLU A 101 -0.57 22.43 0.92
CA GLU A 101 0.10 21.94 2.12
C GLU A 101 -0.72 20.85 2.83
N GLU A 102 -2.03 21.05 2.99
CA GLU A 102 -2.94 20.03 3.54
C GLU A 102 -2.97 18.78 2.67
N SER A 103 -2.97 18.94 1.35
CA SER A 103 -2.95 17.81 0.40
C SER A 103 -1.66 17.00 0.52
N LYS A 104 -0.50 17.66 0.61
CA LYS A 104 0.79 17.00 0.84
C LYS A 104 0.83 16.27 2.16
N ASN A 105 0.38 16.91 3.23
CA ASN A 105 0.36 16.31 4.56
C ASN A 105 -0.55 15.08 4.60
N SER A 106 -1.73 15.13 3.98
CA SER A 106 -2.62 13.98 3.85
C SER A 106 -1.99 12.84 3.05
N GLU A 107 -1.37 13.13 1.91
CA GLU A 107 -0.70 12.11 1.08
C GLU A 107 0.49 11.47 1.82
N MET A 108 1.26 12.27 2.56
CA MET A 108 2.36 11.79 3.40
C MET A 108 1.87 10.90 4.55
N GLN A 109 0.75 11.24 5.19
CA GLN A 109 0.17 10.39 6.22
C GLN A 109 -0.32 9.06 5.66
N ASN A 110 -0.97 9.07 4.49
CA ASN A 110 -1.35 7.83 3.81
C ASN A 110 -0.12 6.98 3.49
N LEU A 111 0.95 7.58 2.94
CA LEU A 111 2.19 6.87 2.66
C LEU A 111 2.80 6.22 3.91
N LYS A 112 2.83 6.94 5.05
CA LYS A 112 3.33 6.39 6.33
C LYS A 112 2.49 5.20 6.79
N THR A 113 1.17 5.28 6.63
CA THR A 113 0.27 4.16 6.94
C THR A 113 0.54 2.97 6.03
N VAL A 114 0.74 3.17 4.73
CA VAL A 114 1.11 2.09 3.79
C VAL A 114 2.40 1.41 4.24
N VAL A 115 3.45 2.19 4.49
CA VAL A 115 4.76 1.68 4.93
C VAL A 115 4.65 0.89 6.22
N LEU A 116 3.87 1.37 7.19
CA LEU A 116 3.62 0.66 8.43
C LEU A 116 2.93 -0.68 8.17
N LEU A 117 1.84 -0.69 7.41
CA LEU A 117 1.06 -1.90 7.14
C LEU A 117 1.85 -2.94 6.34
N ASP A 118 2.59 -2.50 5.31
CA ASP A 118 3.44 -3.37 4.51
C ASP A 118 4.59 -3.95 5.33
N ALA A 119 5.23 -3.15 6.19
CA ALA A 119 6.36 -3.62 7.00
C ALA A 119 5.93 -4.51 8.17
N LEU A 120 4.75 -4.26 8.76
CA LEU A 120 4.34 -4.89 10.02
C LEU A 120 4.38 -6.41 9.94
N TYR A 121 3.86 -6.99 8.86
CA TYR A 121 3.86 -8.44 8.67
C TYR A 121 5.30 -9.01 8.69
N TRP A 122 6.19 -8.45 7.87
CA TRP A 122 7.57 -8.91 7.74
C TRP A 122 8.41 -8.67 9.00
N VAL A 123 8.19 -7.56 9.71
CA VAL A 123 8.85 -7.31 11.01
C VAL A 123 8.40 -8.34 12.04
N THR A 124 7.10 -8.66 12.10
CA THR A 124 6.61 -9.68 13.03
C THR A 124 7.13 -11.08 12.67
N GLN A 125 7.24 -11.41 11.38
CA GLN A 125 7.86 -12.64 10.92
C GLN A 125 9.35 -12.72 11.30
N ALA A 126 10.12 -11.66 11.04
CA ALA A 126 11.52 -11.57 11.44
C ALA A 126 11.70 -11.70 12.96
N SER A 127 10.77 -11.17 13.75
CA SER A 127 10.80 -11.33 15.21
C SER A 127 10.48 -12.74 15.69
N ALA A 128 9.83 -13.57 14.85
CA ALA A 128 9.44 -14.92 15.22
C ALA A 128 10.65 -15.77 15.63
N TYR A 129 11.81 -15.56 14.98
CA TYR A 129 13.08 -16.23 15.32
C TYR A 129 13.58 -15.99 16.75
N ALA A 130 13.08 -14.96 17.44
CA ALA A 130 13.48 -14.66 18.81
C ALA A 130 12.70 -15.46 19.88
N TYR A 131 11.64 -16.19 19.49
CA TYR A 131 10.81 -16.91 20.44
C TYR A 131 11.34 -18.34 20.67
N PRO A 132 11.40 -18.84 21.93
CA PRO A 132 11.93 -20.16 22.20
C PRO A 132 11.18 -21.28 21.46
N GLY A 133 11.92 -22.10 20.71
CA GLY A 133 11.38 -23.24 19.98
C GLY A 133 10.66 -22.90 18.67
N SER A 134 10.73 -21.66 18.18
CA SER A 134 10.26 -21.31 16.83
C SER A 134 11.26 -21.77 15.77
N GLU A 135 10.76 -22.31 14.67
CA GLU A 135 11.55 -22.65 13.49
C GLU A 135 10.86 -22.13 12.22
N ALA A 136 11.65 -21.83 11.19
CA ALA A 136 11.12 -21.38 9.89
C ALA A 136 10.44 -22.52 9.10
N PHE A 137 10.83 -23.76 9.38
CA PHE A 137 10.36 -24.95 8.67
C PHE A 137 10.13 -26.09 9.65
N ASP A 138 9.04 -26.82 9.44
CA ASP A 138 8.77 -28.07 10.14
C ASP A 138 9.17 -29.29 9.29
N PRO A 139 9.47 -30.44 9.93
CA PRO A 139 9.59 -31.70 9.22
C PRO A 139 8.31 -32.04 8.45
N ILE A 140 8.49 -32.49 7.22
CA ILE A 140 7.40 -32.97 6.37
C ILE A 140 7.41 -34.50 6.40
N PRO A 141 6.32 -35.16 6.84
CA PRO A 141 6.25 -36.61 6.85
C PRO A 141 6.53 -37.22 5.47
N GLY A 142 7.49 -38.14 5.41
CA GLY A 142 7.90 -38.81 4.17
C GLY A 142 8.76 -37.95 3.24
N ARG A 143 9.26 -36.80 3.71
CA ARG A 143 10.23 -35.92 3.03
C ARG A 143 11.24 -35.33 4.03
N GLU A 144 11.58 -36.08 5.06
CA GLU A 144 12.47 -35.65 6.14
C GLU A 144 13.91 -35.40 5.66
N GLU A 145 14.29 -36.00 4.53
CA GLU A 145 15.60 -35.84 3.90
C GLU A 145 15.77 -34.54 3.09
N VAL A 146 14.68 -33.79 2.85
CA VAL A 146 14.72 -32.56 2.06
C VAL A 146 15.45 -31.46 2.84
N VAL A 147 16.59 -31.02 2.30
CA VAL A 147 17.35 -29.90 2.85
C VAL A 147 16.61 -28.59 2.56
N GLN A 148 16.08 -27.97 3.61
CA GLN A 148 15.46 -26.65 3.57
C GLN A 148 16.54 -25.55 3.62
N ASP A 149 16.40 -24.50 2.83
CA ASP A 149 17.20 -23.29 2.98
C ASP A 149 16.67 -22.49 4.18
N TRP A 150 17.29 -22.69 5.35
CA TRP A 150 16.92 -22.05 6.62
C TRP A 150 16.98 -20.52 6.57
N LEU A 151 17.65 -19.92 5.58
CA LEU A 151 17.69 -18.47 5.38
C LEU A 151 16.66 -17.96 4.37
N LEU A 152 15.87 -18.84 3.73
CA LEU A 152 14.96 -18.43 2.67
C LEU A 152 13.95 -17.37 3.14
N GLN A 153 13.35 -17.57 4.32
CA GLN A 153 12.44 -16.61 4.92
C GLN A 153 13.14 -15.28 5.22
N ALA A 154 14.32 -15.31 5.86
CA ALA A 154 15.10 -14.11 6.15
C ALA A 154 15.51 -13.33 4.87
N LYS A 155 15.85 -14.03 3.78
CA LYS A 155 16.14 -13.41 2.48
C LYS A 155 14.91 -12.71 1.91
N LEU A 156 13.74 -13.36 1.96
CA LEU A 156 12.48 -12.79 1.50
C LEU A 156 12.11 -11.54 2.31
N GLU A 157 12.18 -11.62 3.64
CA GLU A 157 11.94 -10.49 4.54
C GLU A 157 12.85 -9.31 4.21
N ALA A 158 14.16 -9.55 4.05
CA ALA A 158 15.12 -8.51 3.72
C ALA A 158 14.82 -7.82 2.37
N VAL A 159 14.42 -8.60 1.36
CA VAL A 159 14.02 -8.06 0.05
C VAL A 159 12.77 -7.20 0.18
N LEU A 160 11.73 -7.68 0.86
CA LEU A 160 10.45 -6.98 0.95
C LEU A 160 10.55 -5.73 1.82
N LEU A 161 11.24 -5.78 2.95
CA LEU A 161 11.53 -4.59 3.77
C LEU A 161 12.41 -3.59 3.01
N GLY A 162 13.36 -4.07 2.20
CA GLY A 162 14.14 -3.23 1.29
C GLY A 162 13.26 -2.52 0.26
N MET A 163 12.32 -3.24 -0.37
CA MET A 163 11.35 -2.67 -1.31
C MET A 163 10.45 -1.62 -0.64
N VAL A 164 9.99 -1.87 0.60
CA VAL A 164 9.23 -0.89 1.38
C VAL A 164 10.06 0.38 1.61
N GLY A 165 11.31 0.24 2.06
CA GLY A 165 12.20 1.37 2.31
C GLY A 165 12.49 2.21 1.06
N VAL A 166 12.77 1.56 -0.08
CA VAL A 166 12.99 2.24 -1.35
C VAL A 166 11.69 2.89 -1.86
N GLY A 167 10.56 2.19 -1.77
CA GLY A 167 9.24 2.71 -2.16
C GLY A 167 8.85 3.95 -1.38
N TRP A 168 9.03 3.91 -0.05
CA TRP A 168 8.85 5.05 0.85
C TRP A 168 9.72 6.24 0.46
N TRP A 169 11.01 6.01 0.22
CA TRP A 169 11.96 7.07 -0.11
C TRP A 169 11.60 7.76 -1.44
N LEU A 170 11.26 6.98 -2.47
CA LEU A 170 10.84 7.50 -3.78
C LEU A 170 9.55 8.33 -3.68
N GLU A 171 8.52 7.80 -3.01
CA GLU A 171 7.25 8.52 -2.88
C GLU A 171 7.36 9.75 -1.98
N SER A 172 8.14 9.67 -0.90
CA SER A 172 8.37 10.82 -0.03
C SER A 172 9.00 11.97 -0.80
N ARG A 173 10.01 11.69 -1.65
CA ARG A 173 10.64 12.71 -2.51
C ARG A 173 9.66 13.31 -3.50
N ARG A 174 8.81 12.49 -4.12
CA ARG A 174 7.78 12.97 -5.06
C ARG A 174 6.80 13.91 -4.37
N ILE A 175 6.27 13.54 -3.20
CA ILE A 175 5.28 14.35 -2.45
C ILE A 175 5.90 15.68 -2.03
N LEU A 176 7.15 15.67 -1.56
CA LEU A 176 7.85 16.88 -1.13
C LEU A 176 8.16 17.83 -2.30
N ALA A 177 8.42 17.29 -3.49
CA ALA A 177 8.75 18.05 -4.70
C ALA A 177 7.54 18.61 -5.48
N ALA A 178 6.32 18.11 -5.22
CA ALA A 178 5.07 18.59 -5.83
C ALA A 178 4.68 20.00 -5.36
#